data_AF-A0A1X3J7N4-F1
#
_entry.id   AF-A0A1X3J7N4-F1
#
_cell.length_a   1.000
_cell.length_b   1.000
_cell.length_c   1.000
_cell.angle_alpha   90.00
_cell.angle_beta   90.00
_cell.angle_gamma   90.00
#
_symmetry.space_group_name_H-M   'P 1'
#
loop_
_entity.id
_entity.type
_entity.pdbx_description
1 polymer ?
#
loop_
_entity_poly.entity_id
_entity_poly.type
_entity_poly.pdbx_seq_one_letter_code
_entity_poly.pdbx_strand_id
1 'polypeptide(L)'
;MVIEHQSREDIHMAFRLMRYSMAVMQRHIEHDKRRPLPLVIPMLFYHGSRSPYPWSLCWLDEFADPTTARKLYTAAFPLVDVTVVPDDEIVQHRRVALLELIQKHIRQRDLMGLIDQLVILLVTECANDSQITALLNYILLTGDEARFNEFISELTRRMPQQRERIMTIAERIHNDGWLLGMEKGKEEGEQRLLRLLLQNGADPEWIQRYTGLSAEQMQALEQPLPESKRDPWIEY
;
A
#
# COMPACT_ATOMS: atom_id res chain seq x y z
N MET A 1 3.20 20.70 27.39
CA MET A 1 2.14 20.58 28.40
C MET A 1 0.81 20.75 27.70
N VAL A 2 -0.19 19.93 28.01
CA VAL A 2 -1.56 20.06 27.51
C VAL A 2 -2.45 20.30 28.71
N ILE A 3 -3.26 21.36 28.65
CA ILE A 3 -4.21 21.70 29.71
C ILE A 3 -5.60 21.71 29.11
N GLU A 4 -6.53 20.98 29.72
CA GLU A 4 -7.94 21.02 29.39
C GLU A 4 -8.74 21.49 30.60
N HIS A 5 -9.76 22.32 30.37
CA HIS A 5 -10.66 22.83 31.40
C HIS A 5 -12.11 22.51 31.06
N GLN A 6 -12.82 21.87 31.97
CA GLN A 6 -14.19 21.38 31.75
C GLN A 6 -15.08 21.62 32.97
N SER A 7 -16.31 22.06 32.69
CA SER A 7 -17.38 22.25 33.69
C SER A 7 -18.38 21.10 33.73
N ARG A 8 -18.30 20.16 32.79
CA ARG A 8 -19.12 18.94 32.73
C ARG A 8 -18.21 17.72 32.66
N GLU A 9 -18.63 16.62 33.29
CA GLU A 9 -17.91 15.38 33.19
C GLU A 9 -18.04 14.78 31.78
N ASP A 10 -16.96 14.15 31.32
CA ASP A 10 -16.87 13.49 30.02
C ASP A 10 -16.20 12.14 30.23
N ILE A 11 -16.87 11.05 29.84
CA ILE A 11 -16.39 9.68 30.04
C ILE A 11 -15.11 9.37 29.25
N HIS A 12 -14.86 10.09 28.15
CA HIS A 12 -13.71 9.87 27.25
C HIS A 12 -12.62 10.94 27.38
N MET A 13 -12.59 11.64 28.52
CA MET A 13 -11.63 12.73 28.74
C MET A 13 -10.18 12.26 28.74
N ALA A 14 -9.91 11.06 29.27
CA ALA A 14 -8.56 10.52 29.31
C ALA A 14 -8.03 10.23 27.90
N PHE A 15 -8.82 9.58 27.03
CA PHE A 15 -8.49 9.41 25.63
C PHE A 15 -8.29 10.74 24.89
N ARG A 16 -9.13 11.75 25.16
CA ARG A 16 -8.99 13.08 24.56
C ARG A 16 -7.68 13.76 24.92
N LEU A 17 -7.29 13.72 26.19
CA LEU A 17 -6.02 14.26 26.67
C LEU A 17 -4.81 13.57 26.04
N MET A 18 -4.88 12.24 25.86
CA MET A 18 -3.85 11.49 25.14
C MET A 18 -3.76 11.91 23.68
N ARG A 19 -4.89 12.05 22.99
CA ARG A 19 -4.93 12.51 21.60
C ARG A 19 -4.28 13.88 21.44
N TYR A 20 -4.55 14.82 22.33
CA TYR A 20 -3.89 16.12 22.32
C TYR A 20 -2.39 16.02 22.57
N SER A 21 -1.99 15.17 23.51
CA SER A 21 -0.57 14.94 23.81
C SER A 21 0.17 14.37 22.60
N MET A 22 -0.40 13.39 21.92
CA MET A 22 0.14 12.82 20.68
C MET A 22 0.18 13.84 19.54
N ALA A 23 -0.83 14.70 19.40
CA ALA A 23 -0.83 15.75 18.38
C ALA A 23 0.31 16.77 18.59
N VAL A 24 0.61 17.13 19.83
CA VAL A 24 1.75 17.99 20.16
C VAL A 24 3.08 17.29 19.82
N MET A 25 3.22 16.03 20.19
CA MET A 25 4.38 15.20 19.87
C MET A 25 4.60 15.07 18.36
N GLN A 26 3.53 14.83 17.59
CA GLN A 26 3.57 14.69 16.14
C GLN A 26 4.05 15.97 15.46
N ARG A 27 3.49 17.13 15.84
CA ARG A 27 3.94 18.44 15.32
C ARG A 27 5.42 18.69 15.58
N HIS A 28 5.95 18.21 16.71
CA HIS A 28 7.38 18.34 17.00
C HIS A 28 8.26 17.57 15.99
N ILE A 29 7.88 16.34 15.66
CA ILE A 29 8.60 15.49 14.69
C ILE A 29 8.52 16.09 13.27
N GLU A 30 7.38 16.66 12.90
CA GLU A 30 7.18 17.28 11.58
C GLU A 30 8.12 18.47 11.35
N HIS A 31 8.46 19.21 12.41
CA HIS A 31 9.42 20.31 12.34
C HIS A 31 10.89 19.86 12.34
N ASP A 32 11.23 18.77 13.03
CA ASP A 32 12.60 18.22 13.06
C ASP A 32 12.59 16.70 13.37
N LYS A 33 12.70 15.88 12.31
CA LYS A 33 12.62 14.42 12.39
C LYS A 33 13.74 13.76 13.20
N ARG A 34 14.82 14.50 13.53
CA ARG A 34 15.99 13.95 14.25
C ARG A 34 15.95 14.23 15.74
N ARG A 35 14.97 15.01 16.23
CA ARG A 35 14.85 15.32 17.66
C ARG A 35 14.11 14.23 18.42
N PRO A 36 14.47 13.98 19.70
CA PRO A 36 13.70 13.10 20.56
C PRO A 36 12.30 13.67 20.80
N LEU A 37 11.34 12.77 21.01
CA LEU A 37 9.97 13.12 21.37
C LEU A 37 9.93 13.93 22.68
N PRO A 38 9.20 15.06 22.74
CA PRO A 38 9.07 15.82 23.96
C PRO A 38 8.11 15.13 24.93
N LEU A 39 8.42 15.19 26.23
CA LEU A 39 7.47 14.77 27.26
C LEU A 39 6.31 15.76 27.34
N VAL A 40 5.09 15.28 27.09
CA VAL A 40 3.87 16.08 27.21
C VAL A 40 3.10 15.59 28.42
N ILE A 41 2.90 16.49 29.40
CA ILE A 41 2.09 16.24 30.59
C ILE A 41 0.66 16.72 30.30
N PRO A 42 -0.33 15.82 30.21
CA PRO A 42 -1.74 16.20 30.17
C PRO A 42 -2.25 16.50 31.59
N MET A 43 -3.00 17.60 31.73
CA MET A 43 -3.68 17.96 32.98
C MET A 43 -5.13 18.35 32.72
N LEU A 44 -6.04 17.84 33.56
CA LEU A 44 -7.46 18.19 33.56
C LEU A 44 -7.77 19.10 34.75
N PHE A 45 -8.29 20.30 34.47
CA PHE A 45 -8.90 21.16 35.47
C PHE A 45 -10.42 20.96 35.42
N TYR A 46 -10.96 20.25 36.41
CA TYR A 46 -12.38 19.96 36.53
C TYR A 46 -13.01 20.76 37.66
N HIS A 47 -14.13 21.44 37.38
CA HIS A 47 -14.92 22.20 38.35
C HIS A 47 -16.43 22.00 38.19
N GLY A 48 -16.83 20.83 37.69
CA GLY A 48 -18.25 20.51 37.53
C GLY A 48 -18.99 20.26 38.84
N SER A 49 -20.33 20.23 38.75
CA SER A 49 -21.22 20.03 39.91
C SER A 49 -21.14 18.63 40.51
N ARG A 50 -20.70 17.62 39.75
CA ARG A 50 -20.53 16.24 40.21
C ARG A 50 -19.12 16.01 40.72
N SER A 51 -18.95 15.91 42.04
CA SER A 51 -17.63 15.76 42.68
C SER A 51 -17.58 14.52 43.59
N PRO A 52 -16.46 13.76 43.61
CA PRO A 52 -15.26 13.92 42.78
C PRO A 52 -15.53 13.57 41.30
N TYR A 53 -14.60 13.94 40.41
CA TYR A 53 -14.72 13.62 38.98
C TYR A 53 -14.94 12.10 38.79
N PRO A 54 -15.99 11.67 38.08
CA PRO A 54 -16.49 10.29 38.19
C PRO A 54 -15.85 9.28 37.22
N TRP A 55 -14.99 9.72 36.29
CA TRP A 55 -14.43 8.87 35.23
C TRP A 55 -12.93 8.65 35.40
N SER A 56 -12.41 7.54 34.86
CA SER A 56 -10.97 7.27 34.90
C SER A 56 -10.19 8.32 34.10
N LEU A 57 -9.05 8.74 34.62
CA LEU A 57 -8.07 9.56 33.92
C LEU A 57 -6.96 8.73 33.25
N CYS A 58 -7.05 7.39 33.34
CA CYS A 58 -6.19 6.48 32.60
C CYS A 58 -6.94 6.01 31.35
N TRP A 59 -6.52 6.50 30.18
CA TRP A 59 -7.15 6.16 28.89
C TRP A 59 -7.18 4.66 28.57
N LEU A 60 -6.28 3.88 29.19
CA LEU A 60 -6.23 2.42 29.03
C LEU A 60 -7.41 1.69 29.70
N ASP A 61 -8.08 2.32 30.66
CA ASP A 61 -9.27 1.77 31.29
C ASP A 61 -10.51 1.83 30.38
N GLU A 62 -10.46 2.61 29.30
CA GLU A 62 -11.57 2.78 28.36
C GLU A 62 -11.71 1.61 27.36
N PHE A 63 -10.72 0.71 27.28
CA PHE A 63 -10.80 -0.47 26.42
C PHE A 63 -11.73 -1.54 27.01
N ALA A 64 -12.37 -2.32 26.13
CA ALA A 64 -13.17 -3.49 26.56
C ALA A 64 -12.33 -4.52 27.34
N ASP A 65 -11.02 -4.62 27.05
CA ASP A 65 -10.04 -5.38 27.83
C ASP A 65 -8.86 -4.47 28.23
N PRO A 66 -8.93 -3.82 29.40
CA PRO A 66 -7.86 -2.95 29.89
C PRO A 66 -6.55 -3.69 30.17
N THR A 67 -6.62 -4.99 30.48
CA THR A 67 -5.42 -5.78 30.81
C THR A 67 -4.57 -5.99 29.57
N THR A 68 -5.19 -6.37 28.45
CA THR A 68 -4.50 -6.51 27.17
C THR A 68 -4.04 -5.15 26.63
N ALA A 69 -4.85 -4.11 26.76
CA ALA A 69 -4.47 -2.76 26.34
C ALA A 69 -3.20 -2.26 27.06
N ARG A 70 -3.11 -2.45 28.39
CA ARG A 70 -1.90 -2.11 29.15
C ARG A 70 -0.68 -2.86 28.64
N LYS A 71 -0.78 -4.18 28.47
CA LYS A 71 0.32 -5.00 27.93
C LYS A 71 0.81 -4.49 26.56
N LEU A 72 -0.11 -4.09 25.68
CA LEU A 72 0.21 -3.64 24.33
C LEU A 72 0.82 -2.23 24.29
N TYR A 73 0.26 -1.29 25.06
CA TYR A 73 0.62 0.13 24.95
C TYR A 73 1.70 0.60 25.94
N THR A 74 2.10 -0.23 26.90
CA THR A 74 3.21 0.09 27.83
C THR A 74 4.46 -0.77 27.60
N ALA A 75 4.47 -1.58 26.55
CA ALA A 75 5.62 -2.38 26.15
C ALA A 75 6.10 -1.96 24.75
N ALA A 76 7.18 -2.58 24.27
CA ALA A 76 7.52 -2.50 22.86
C ALA A 76 6.35 -3.05 22.02
N PHE A 77 5.99 -2.35 20.94
CA PHE A 77 5.00 -2.86 20.02
C PHE A 77 5.48 -4.20 19.42
N PRO A 78 4.58 -5.18 19.24
CA PRO A 78 4.94 -6.43 18.59
C PRO A 78 5.42 -6.12 17.16
N LEU A 79 6.66 -6.52 16.86
CA LEU A 79 7.25 -6.46 15.53
C LEU A 79 7.29 -7.88 14.96
N VAL A 80 6.65 -8.09 13.83
CA VAL A 80 6.81 -9.30 13.02
C VAL A 80 7.84 -8.98 11.93
N ASP A 81 9.10 -9.33 12.18
CA ASP A 81 10.18 -9.15 11.21
C ASP A 81 10.32 -10.41 10.35
N VAL A 82 9.58 -10.44 9.24
CA VAL A 82 9.58 -11.57 8.30
C VAL A 82 10.97 -11.80 7.68
N THR A 83 11.88 -10.82 7.72
CA THR A 83 13.22 -10.96 7.10
C THR A 83 14.11 -11.96 7.83
N VAL A 84 13.88 -12.18 9.12
CA VAL A 84 14.65 -13.11 9.95
C VAL A 84 13.96 -14.46 10.17
N VAL A 85 12.68 -14.57 9.81
CA VAL A 85 11.92 -15.83 9.94
C VAL A 85 12.33 -16.79 8.82
N PRO A 86 12.79 -18.02 9.10
CA PRO A 86 13.11 -19.03 8.08
C PRO A 86 11.91 -19.37 7.18
N ASP A 87 12.16 -19.71 5.91
CA ASP A 87 11.07 -19.96 4.94
C ASP A 87 10.22 -21.17 5.33
N ASP A 88 10.84 -22.19 5.92
CA ASP A 88 10.19 -23.40 6.43
C ASP A 88 9.28 -23.11 7.64
N GLU A 89 9.58 -22.08 8.43
CA GLU A 89 8.70 -21.57 9.48
C GLU A 89 7.55 -20.76 8.87
N ILE A 90 7.84 -19.88 7.89
CA ILE A 90 6.82 -19.08 7.20
C ILE A 90 5.74 -19.98 6.58
N VAL A 91 6.12 -21.10 5.96
CA VAL A 91 5.15 -22.03 5.35
C VAL A 91 4.11 -22.56 6.35
N GLN A 92 4.43 -22.57 7.66
CA GLN A 92 3.51 -22.99 8.72
C GLN A 92 2.45 -21.93 9.07
N HIS A 93 2.61 -20.68 8.61
CA HIS A 93 1.68 -19.57 8.86
C HIS A 93 0.40 -19.65 8.00
N ARG A 94 0.21 -20.74 7.26
CA ARG A 94 -1.00 -21.06 6.48
C ARG A 94 -1.37 -19.93 5.52
N ARG A 95 -2.47 -19.21 5.80
CA ARG A 95 -3.05 -18.22 4.88
C ARG A 95 -2.16 -17.00 4.67
N VAL A 96 -1.33 -16.63 5.64
CA VAL A 96 -0.49 -15.42 5.55
C VAL A 96 0.88 -15.73 4.92
N ALA A 97 1.29 -17.01 4.96
CA ALA A 97 2.58 -17.50 4.51
C ALA A 97 2.96 -17.06 3.09
N LEU A 98 2.00 -17.06 2.14
CA LEU A 98 2.30 -16.68 0.76
C LEU A 98 2.71 -15.20 0.67
N LEU A 99 2.00 -14.33 1.37
CA LEU A 99 2.29 -12.90 1.37
C LEU A 99 3.60 -12.61 2.11
N GLU A 100 3.87 -13.33 3.20
CA GLU A 100 5.13 -13.25 3.93
C GLU A 100 6.33 -13.67 3.10
N LEU A 101 6.25 -14.81 2.38
CA LEU A 101 7.32 -15.23 1.47
C LEU A 101 7.53 -14.21 0.35
N ILE A 102 6.47 -13.75 -0.31
CA ILE A 102 6.58 -12.72 -1.35
C ILE A 102 7.21 -11.45 -0.79
N GLN A 103 6.77 -10.98 0.38
CA GLN A 103 7.28 -9.76 0.99
C GLN A 103 8.74 -9.90 1.43
N LYS A 104 9.13 -11.04 2.00
CA LYS A 104 10.50 -11.35 2.40
C LYS A 104 11.44 -11.31 1.20
N HIS A 105 11.04 -11.93 0.10
CA HIS A 105 11.87 -12.07 -1.09
C HIS A 105 11.64 -10.96 -2.13
N ILE A 106 10.85 -9.93 -1.80
CA ILE A 106 10.47 -8.86 -2.74
C ILE A 106 11.70 -8.19 -3.38
N ARG A 107 12.84 -8.18 -2.68
CA ARG A 107 14.11 -7.58 -3.12
C ARG A 107 15.06 -8.57 -3.82
N GLN A 108 14.90 -9.87 -3.60
CA GLN A 108 15.82 -10.89 -4.12
C GLN A 108 15.53 -11.29 -5.57
N ARG A 109 14.39 -10.86 -6.16
CA ARG A 109 14.00 -10.96 -7.59
C ARG A 109 14.01 -12.37 -8.22
N ASP A 110 14.49 -13.39 -7.53
CA ASP A 110 14.50 -14.76 -8.00
C ASP A 110 13.53 -15.62 -7.19
N LEU A 111 12.28 -15.73 -7.67
CA LEU A 111 11.30 -16.64 -7.10
C LEU A 111 11.51 -18.09 -7.53
N MET A 112 12.41 -18.37 -8.49
CA MET A 112 12.63 -19.74 -8.94
C MET A 112 13.23 -20.60 -7.84
N GLY A 113 14.10 -20.00 -7.02
CA GLY A 113 14.60 -20.63 -5.79
C GLY A 113 13.54 -20.90 -4.71
N LEU A 114 12.34 -20.34 -4.84
CA LEU A 114 11.24 -20.48 -3.87
C LEU A 114 10.13 -21.42 -4.33
N ILE A 115 10.29 -22.04 -5.50
CA ILE A 115 9.22 -22.79 -6.14
C ILE A 115 8.73 -23.97 -5.29
N ASP A 116 9.63 -24.59 -4.51
CA ASP A 116 9.28 -25.67 -3.58
C ASP A 116 8.33 -25.17 -2.48
N GLN A 117 8.65 -24.05 -1.82
CA GLN A 117 7.76 -23.50 -0.78
C GLN A 117 6.44 -23.00 -1.36
N LEU A 118 6.46 -22.38 -2.54
CA LEU A 118 5.26 -21.87 -3.20
C LEU A 118 4.31 -23.01 -3.60
N VAL A 119 4.85 -24.11 -4.13
CA VAL A 119 4.05 -25.29 -4.47
C VAL A 119 3.37 -25.87 -3.23
N ILE A 120 4.09 -25.97 -2.11
CA ILE A 120 3.49 -26.44 -0.84
C ILE A 120 2.30 -25.57 -0.45
N LEU A 121 2.48 -24.24 -0.43
CA LEU A 121 1.42 -23.30 -0.03
C LEU A 121 0.20 -23.30 -0.95
N LEU A 122 0.43 -23.51 -2.24
CA LEU A 122 -0.63 -23.54 -3.25
C LEU A 122 -1.38 -24.87 -3.26
N VAL A 123 -0.70 -25.99 -3.02
CA VAL A 123 -1.32 -27.32 -2.90
C VAL A 123 -2.13 -27.46 -1.61
N THR A 124 -1.67 -26.89 -0.50
CA THR A 124 -2.42 -26.95 0.78
C THR A 124 -3.63 -26.02 0.82
N GLU A 125 -4.05 -25.46 -0.32
CA GLU A 125 -5.13 -24.49 -0.49
C GLU A 125 -5.08 -23.33 0.51
N CYS A 126 -3.86 -22.99 0.96
CA CYS A 126 -3.65 -21.91 1.90
C CYS A 126 -3.76 -20.55 1.21
N ALA A 127 -3.63 -20.51 -0.12
CA ALA A 127 -3.75 -19.32 -0.95
C ALA A 127 -5.10 -19.21 -1.67
N ASN A 128 -5.72 -18.04 -1.57
CA ASN A 128 -6.89 -17.68 -2.37
C ASN A 128 -6.50 -17.04 -3.72
N ASP A 129 -7.48 -16.82 -4.59
CA ASP A 129 -7.24 -16.26 -5.93
C ASP A 129 -6.59 -14.88 -5.89
N SER A 130 -6.93 -14.04 -4.91
CA SER A 130 -6.31 -12.72 -4.75
C SER A 130 -4.82 -12.81 -4.42
N GLN A 131 -4.44 -13.79 -3.60
CA GLN A 131 -3.04 -14.04 -3.23
C GLN A 131 -2.25 -14.64 -4.40
N ILE A 132 -2.86 -15.55 -5.17
CA ILE A 132 -2.27 -16.08 -6.41
C ILE A 132 -2.11 -14.95 -7.44
N THR A 133 -3.12 -14.10 -7.60
CA THR A 133 -3.06 -12.91 -8.46
C THR A 133 -1.92 -11.99 -8.05
N ALA A 134 -1.75 -11.74 -6.75
CA ALA A 134 -0.65 -10.92 -6.23
C ALA A 134 0.73 -11.54 -6.51
N LEU A 135 0.87 -12.87 -6.35
CA LEU A 135 2.09 -13.61 -6.71
C LEU A 135 2.43 -13.44 -8.19
N LEU A 136 1.46 -13.69 -9.08
CA LEU A 136 1.69 -13.62 -10.52
C LEU A 136 2.00 -12.19 -10.98
N ASN A 137 1.29 -11.19 -10.45
CA ASN A 137 1.60 -9.78 -10.72
C ASN A 137 3.00 -9.40 -10.23
N TYR A 138 3.42 -9.89 -9.06
CA TYR A 138 4.76 -9.63 -8.55
C TYR A 138 5.84 -10.20 -9.47
N ILE A 139 5.65 -11.42 -9.99
CA ILE A 139 6.60 -12.03 -10.94
C ILE A 139 6.63 -11.24 -12.24
N LEU A 140 5.48 -10.84 -12.77
CA LEU A 140 5.38 -10.03 -13.99
C LEU A 140 6.08 -8.67 -13.83
N LEU A 141 5.99 -8.04 -12.66
CA LEU A 141 6.62 -6.75 -12.38
C LEU A 141 8.13 -6.84 -12.16
N THR A 142 8.65 -7.99 -11.73
CA THR A 142 10.07 -8.16 -11.35
C THR A 142 10.90 -8.93 -12.36
N GLY A 143 10.26 -9.73 -13.22
CA GLY A 143 10.88 -10.51 -14.27
C GLY A 143 10.60 -9.97 -15.66
N ASP A 144 11.26 -10.56 -16.65
CA ASP A 144 10.86 -10.45 -18.05
C ASP A 144 9.81 -11.53 -18.38
N GLU A 145 9.25 -11.45 -19.59
CA GLU A 145 8.26 -12.41 -20.06
C GLU A 145 8.78 -13.85 -20.07
N ALA A 146 10.07 -14.05 -20.35
CA ALA A 146 10.70 -15.36 -20.36
C ALA A 146 10.69 -16.01 -18.99
N ARG A 147 11.09 -15.28 -17.94
CA ARG A 147 11.07 -15.76 -16.54
C ARG A 147 9.66 -15.97 -16.03
N PHE A 148 8.71 -15.12 -16.43
CA PHE A 148 7.30 -15.32 -16.08
C PHE A 148 6.77 -16.63 -16.68
N ASN A 149 7.02 -16.87 -17.97
CA ASN A 149 6.58 -18.09 -18.65
C ASN A 149 7.28 -19.35 -18.12
N GLU A 150 8.57 -19.27 -17.79
CA GLU A 150 9.31 -20.35 -17.14
C GLU A 150 8.69 -20.68 -15.77
N PHE A 151 8.40 -19.66 -14.96
CA PHE A 151 7.76 -19.83 -13.66
C PHE A 151 6.38 -20.47 -13.77
N ILE A 152 5.51 -19.95 -14.64
CA ILE A 152 4.16 -20.51 -14.86
C ILE A 152 4.25 -21.96 -15.34
N SER A 153 5.19 -22.26 -16.24
CA SER A 153 5.38 -23.63 -16.75
C SER A 153 5.79 -24.58 -15.64
N GLU A 154 6.75 -24.20 -14.80
CA GLU A 154 7.21 -25.05 -13.69
C GLU A 154 6.13 -25.20 -12.60
N LEU A 155 5.40 -24.11 -12.30
CA LEU A 155 4.30 -24.10 -11.35
C LEU A 155 3.17 -25.06 -11.78
N THR A 156 2.75 -24.97 -13.05
CA THR A 156 1.69 -25.81 -13.61
C THR A 156 2.13 -27.26 -13.83
N ARG A 157 3.41 -27.51 -14.11
CA ARG A 157 3.99 -28.86 -14.19
C ARG A 157 3.92 -29.58 -12.84
N ARG A 158 4.22 -28.87 -11.74
CA ARG A 158 4.20 -29.44 -10.38
C ARG A 158 2.80 -29.56 -9.80
N MET A 159 1.87 -28.72 -10.25
CA MET A 159 0.49 -28.67 -9.75
C MET A 159 -0.54 -28.79 -10.87
N PRO A 160 -0.64 -29.94 -11.55
CA PRO A 160 -1.52 -30.10 -12.70
C PRO A 160 -3.00 -29.88 -12.35
N GLN A 161 -3.41 -30.19 -11.12
CA GLN A 161 -4.77 -29.97 -10.60
C GLN A 161 -5.15 -28.47 -10.52
N GLN A 162 -4.17 -27.58 -10.33
CA GLN A 162 -4.39 -26.13 -10.20
C GLN A 162 -4.13 -25.40 -11.52
N ARG A 163 -3.76 -26.13 -12.59
CA ARG A 163 -3.35 -25.54 -13.87
C ARG A 163 -4.41 -24.62 -14.45
N GLU A 164 -5.65 -25.10 -14.56
CA GLU A 164 -6.75 -24.32 -15.13
C GLU A 164 -6.94 -23.00 -14.37
N ARG A 165 -7.02 -23.08 -13.03
CA ARG A 165 -7.16 -21.91 -12.15
C ARG A 165 -6.00 -20.91 -12.32
N ILE A 166 -4.76 -21.38 -12.35
CA ILE A 166 -3.57 -20.52 -12.53
C ILE A 166 -3.61 -19.85 -13.92
N MET A 167 -3.91 -20.62 -14.97
CA MET A 167 -3.98 -20.10 -16.34
C MET A 167 -5.09 -19.06 -16.49
N THR A 168 -6.28 -19.29 -15.92
CA THR A 168 -7.37 -18.30 -15.93
C THR A 168 -6.95 -16.99 -15.27
N ILE A 169 -6.22 -17.04 -14.14
CA ILE A 169 -5.72 -15.83 -13.47
C ILE A 169 -4.64 -15.15 -14.33
N ALA A 170 -3.71 -15.92 -14.91
CA ALA A 170 -2.65 -15.39 -15.77
C ALA A 170 -3.22 -14.72 -17.04
N GLU A 171 -4.21 -15.34 -17.69
CA GLU A 171 -4.92 -14.78 -18.84
C GLU A 171 -5.65 -13.49 -18.49
N ARG A 172 -6.30 -13.45 -17.32
CA ARG A 172 -6.95 -12.23 -16.84
C ARG A 172 -5.95 -11.09 -16.63
N ILE A 173 -4.80 -11.37 -16.00
CA ILE A 173 -3.72 -10.39 -15.82
C ILE A 173 -3.23 -9.87 -17.18
N HIS A 174 -3.02 -10.76 -18.15
CA HIS A 174 -2.60 -10.37 -19.49
C HIS A 174 -3.63 -9.47 -20.19
N ASN A 175 -4.91 -9.84 -20.13
CA ASN A 175 -6.00 -9.05 -20.72
C ASN A 175 -6.17 -7.69 -20.04
N ASP A 176 -6.09 -7.64 -18.71
CA ASP A 176 -6.15 -6.39 -17.93
C ASP A 176 -4.98 -5.46 -18.33
N GLY A 177 -3.77 -6.03 -18.48
CA GLY A 177 -2.58 -5.30 -18.94
C GLY A 177 -2.72 -4.78 -20.38
N TRP A 178 -3.29 -5.59 -21.28
CA TRP A 178 -3.55 -5.20 -22.66
C TRP A 178 -4.56 -4.05 -22.76
N LEU A 179 -5.68 -4.14 -22.03
CA LEU A 179 -6.70 -3.09 -21.97
C LEU A 179 -6.13 -1.78 -21.43
N LEU A 180 -5.38 -1.85 -20.33
CA LEU A 180 -4.71 -0.68 -19.75
C LEU A 180 -3.70 -0.07 -20.75
N GLY A 181 -2.97 -0.90 -21.49
CA GLY A 181 -2.07 -0.46 -22.54
C GLY A 181 -2.78 0.25 -23.69
N MET A 182 -3.93 -0.26 -24.13
CA MET A 182 -4.75 0.39 -25.16
C MET A 182 -5.29 1.74 -24.70
N GLU A 183 -5.82 1.81 -23.48
CA GLU A 183 -6.35 3.06 -22.91
C GLU A 183 -5.25 4.11 -22.77
N LYS A 184 -4.10 3.71 -22.21
CA LYS A 184 -2.94 4.59 -22.09
C LYS A 184 -2.39 5.03 -23.45
N GLY A 185 -2.32 4.12 -24.42
CA GLY A 185 -1.89 4.45 -25.78
C GLY A 185 -2.84 5.43 -26.49
N LYS A 186 -4.14 5.31 -26.24
CA LYS A 186 -5.13 6.27 -26.73
C LYS A 186 -4.95 7.64 -26.07
N GLU A 187 -4.81 7.70 -24.75
CA GLU A 187 -4.56 8.95 -24.03
C GLU A 187 -3.26 9.63 -24.48
N GLU A 188 -2.16 8.88 -24.60
CA GLU A 188 -0.88 9.39 -25.09
C GLU A 188 -0.98 9.87 -26.55
N GLY A 189 -1.73 9.16 -27.40
CA GLY A 189 -2.01 9.55 -28.78
C GLY A 189 -2.82 10.85 -28.88
N GLU A 190 -3.86 10.99 -28.08
CA GLU A 190 -4.67 12.20 -27.97
C GLU A 190 -3.83 13.39 -27.47
N GLN A 191 -3.06 13.20 -26.40
CA GLN A 191 -2.14 14.23 -25.91
C GLN A 191 -1.12 14.64 -26.97
N ARG A 192 -0.53 13.68 -27.69
CA ARG A 192 0.43 13.97 -28.77
C ARG A 192 -0.21 14.77 -29.90
N LEU A 193 -1.44 14.44 -30.29
CA LEU A 193 -2.19 15.18 -31.31
C LEU A 193 -2.44 16.63 -30.86
N LEU A 194 -2.87 16.84 -29.61
CA LEU A 194 -3.12 18.17 -29.06
C LEU A 194 -1.85 19.01 -28.98
N ARG A 195 -0.71 18.41 -28.59
CA ARG A 195 0.59 19.09 -28.62
C ARG A 195 0.99 19.50 -30.03
N LEU A 196 0.78 18.64 -31.02
CA LEU A 196 1.06 18.96 -32.43
C LEU A 196 0.16 20.10 -32.94
N LEU A 197 -1.12 20.13 -32.55
CA LEU A 197 -2.03 21.22 -32.92
C LEU A 197 -1.56 22.56 -32.34
N LEU A 198 -1.18 22.60 -31.05
CA LEU A 198 -0.63 23.79 -30.40
C LEU A 198 0.67 24.26 -31.09
N GLN A 199 1.60 23.35 -31.39
CA GLN A 199 2.85 23.67 -32.08
C GLN A 199 2.63 24.22 -33.50
N ASN A 200 1.54 23.82 -34.17
CA ASN A 200 1.15 24.31 -35.48
C ASN A 200 0.24 25.56 -35.41
N GLY A 201 0.12 26.20 -34.24
CA GLY A 201 -0.57 27.48 -34.08
C GLY A 201 -2.09 27.39 -33.89
N ALA A 202 -2.62 26.23 -33.50
CA ALA A 202 -4.02 26.13 -33.09
C ALA A 202 -4.28 26.94 -31.82
N ASP A 203 -5.42 27.63 -31.78
CA ASP A 203 -5.83 28.47 -30.65
C ASP A 203 -6.09 27.63 -29.38
N PRO A 204 -5.37 27.89 -28.26
CA PRO A 204 -5.56 27.19 -27.00
C PRO A 204 -6.99 27.28 -26.43
N GLU A 205 -7.67 28.43 -26.60
CA GLU A 205 -9.05 28.58 -26.11
C GLU A 205 -10.02 27.73 -26.92
N TRP A 206 -9.78 27.61 -28.22
CA TRP A 206 -10.53 26.72 -29.11
C TRP A 206 -10.33 25.26 -28.69
N ILE A 207 -9.09 24.82 -28.47
CA ILE A 207 -8.80 23.46 -28.00
C ILE A 207 -9.53 23.19 -26.69
N GLN A 208 -9.38 24.08 -25.70
CA GLN A 208 -9.99 23.92 -24.38
C GLN A 208 -11.51 23.80 -24.44
N ARG A 209 -12.16 24.61 -25.30
CA ARG A 209 -13.62 24.59 -25.49
C ARG A 209 -14.14 23.28 -26.07
N TYR A 210 -13.39 22.66 -26.99
CA TYR A 210 -13.83 21.47 -27.71
C TYR A 210 -13.34 20.15 -27.09
N THR A 211 -12.24 20.17 -26.33
CA THR A 211 -11.73 19.00 -25.60
C THR A 211 -12.14 18.97 -24.13
N GLY A 212 -12.60 20.09 -23.58
CA GLY A 212 -13.05 20.19 -22.18
C GLY A 212 -11.92 20.14 -21.16
N LEU A 213 -10.66 20.33 -21.58
CA LEU A 213 -9.49 20.27 -20.70
C LEU A 213 -9.49 21.40 -19.67
N SER A 214 -8.99 21.11 -18.46
CA SER A 214 -8.76 22.13 -17.44
C SER A 214 -7.55 23.01 -17.79
N ALA A 215 -7.43 24.18 -17.17
CA ALA A 215 -6.27 25.05 -17.37
C ALA A 215 -4.95 24.34 -16.97
N GLU A 216 -4.98 23.49 -15.94
CA GLU A 216 -3.82 22.70 -15.52
C GLU A 216 -3.43 21.64 -16.56
N GLN A 217 -4.41 20.98 -17.17
CA GLN A 217 -4.18 20.00 -18.25
C GLN A 217 -3.64 20.67 -19.51
N MET A 218 -4.13 21.87 -19.85
CA MET A 218 -3.59 22.69 -20.95
C MET A 218 -2.14 23.09 -20.70
N GLN A 219 -1.79 23.50 -19.47
CA GLN A 219 -0.42 23.85 -19.09
C GLN A 219 0.54 22.66 -19.17
N ALA A 220 0.06 21.43 -18.92
CA ALA A 220 0.85 20.22 -19.08
C ALA A 220 1.19 19.88 -20.55
N LEU A 221 0.39 20.35 -21.51
CA LEU A 221 0.61 20.14 -22.95
C LEU A 221 1.65 21.10 -23.55
N GLU A 222 1.95 22.23 -22.90
CA GLU A 222 2.97 23.19 -23.36
C GLU A 222 4.41 22.69 -23.15
N GLN A 223 4.60 21.63 -22.35
CA GLN A 223 5.91 21.00 -22.19
C GLN A 223 6.31 20.24 -23.46
N PRO A 224 7.57 20.36 -23.92
CA PRO A 224 8.05 19.66 -25.11
C PRO A 224 7.84 18.15 -24.99
N LEU A 225 7.57 17.49 -26.13
CA LEU A 225 7.45 16.03 -26.18
C LEU A 225 8.75 15.41 -25.64
N PRO A 226 8.68 14.43 -24.71
CA PRO A 226 9.87 13.65 -24.39
C PRO A 226 10.39 13.00 -25.67
N GLU A 227 11.72 12.98 -25.85
CA GLU A 227 12.32 12.32 -27.02
C GLU A 227 11.83 10.89 -27.09
N SER A 228 11.33 10.52 -28.28
CA SER A 228 10.99 9.14 -28.62
C SER A 228 12.23 8.28 -28.43
N LYS A 229 12.33 7.60 -27.29
CA LYS A 229 13.17 6.41 -27.18
C LYS A 229 12.52 5.38 -28.09
N ARG A 230 13.08 5.16 -29.28
CA ARG A 230 12.83 3.95 -30.04
C ARG A 230 13.28 2.78 -29.14
N ASP A 231 12.33 2.10 -28.52
CA ASP A 231 12.62 0.82 -27.90
C ASP A 231 12.96 -0.17 -29.03
N PRO A 232 14.15 -0.81 -29.01
CA PRO A 232 14.67 -1.61 -30.12
C PRO A 232 13.93 -2.95 -30.34
N TRP A 233 12.76 -3.13 -29.75
CA TRP A 233 12.06 -4.43 -29.68
C TRP A 233 10.94 -4.62 -30.70
N ILE A 234 10.82 -3.72 -31.69
CA ILE A 234 9.91 -3.92 -32.83
C ILE A 234 10.73 -3.87 -34.12
N GLU A 235 11.39 -4.99 -34.44
CA GLU A 235 11.67 -5.39 -35.81
C GLU A 235 11.02 -6.76 -36.06
N TYR A 236 10.41 -6.86 -37.24
CA TYR A 236 9.46 -7.88 -37.69
C TYR A 236 9.98 -9.32 -37.73
#